data_AF-A0A344TK12-F1
#
_entry.id   AF-A0A344TK12-F1
#
_cell.length_a   1.000
_cell.length_b   1.000
_cell.length_c   1.000
_cell.angle_alpha   90.00
_cell.angle_beta   90.00
_cell.angle_gamma   90.00
#
_symmetry.space_group_name_H-M   'P 1'
#
loop_
_entity.id
_entity.type
_entity.pdbx_description
1 polymer ?
#
loop_
_entity_poly.entity_id
_entity_poly.type
_entity_poly.pdbx_seq_one_letter_code
_entity_poly.pdbx_strand_id
1 'polypeptide(L)'
;MKLTWTFYPKYQDSITLTVVYVPELDSHYLPKGGFLYEPTNTAYVNYDSYRCFDKGDTKMKQDAFGQLVRISEPKVVLPNELLLDFKTPERRI
;
A
#
# COMPACT_ATOMS: atom_id res chain seq x y z
N MET A 1 -0.33 -8.33 -8.14
CA MET A 1 -1.34 -7.56 -8.91
C MET A 1 -1.25 -6.10 -8.51
N LYS A 2 -1.62 -5.13 -9.36
CA LYS A 2 -1.58 -3.70 -9.01
C LYS A 2 -2.87 -2.99 -9.44
N LEU A 3 -3.32 -2.04 -8.65
CA LEU A 3 -4.39 -1.10 -8.99
C LEU A 3 -3.97 0.33 -8.65
N THR A 4 -4.61 1.30 -9.31
CA THR A 4 -4.41 2.72 -9.01
C THR A 4 -5.69 3.27 -8.42
N TRP A 5 -5.59 3.87 -7.24
CA TRP A 5 -6.69 4.55 -6.58
C TRP A 5 -6.37 6.03 -6.46
N THR A 6 -7.18 6.88 -7.08
CA THR A 6 -7.04 8.33 -6.97
C THR A 6 -8.19 8.88 -6.13
N PHE A 7 -7.84 9.64 -5.11
CA PHE A 7 -8.79 10.37 -4.28
C PHE A 7 -8.65 11.87 -4.52
N TYR A 8 -9.79 12.56 -4.63
CA TYR A 8 -9.87 14.00 -4.85
C TYR A 8 -10.41 14.68 -3.58
N PRO A 9 -9.56 14.97 -2.59
CA PRO A 9 -9.96 15.75 -1.43
C PRO A 9 -10.44 17.15 -1.88
N LYS A 10 -11.53 17.65 -1.27
CA LYS A 10 -12.00 19.01 -1.56
C LYS A 10 -10.93 20.03 -1.19
N TYR A 11 -10.57 20.88 -2.14
CA TYR A 11 -9.57 21.96 -2.00
C TYR A 11 -8.12 21.50 -1.76
N GLN A 12 -7.78 20.26 -2.16
CA GLN A 12 -6.41 19.74 -2.11
C GLN A 12 -6.08 19.02 -3.42
N ASP A 13 -4.79 18.85 -3.67
CA ASP A 13 -4.31 18.08 -4.82
C ASP A 13 -4.80 16.63 -4.76
N SER A 14 -5.06 16.06 -5.93
CA SER A 14 -5.47 14.66 -6.05
C SER A 14 -4.37 13.74 -5.54
N ILE A 15 -4.71 12.86 -4.61
CA ILE A 15 -3.78 11.86 -4.09
C ILE A 15 -3.95 10.62 -4.95
N THR A 16 -2.92 10.25 -5.71
CA THR A 16 -2.87 9.00 -6.46
C THR A 16 -2.06 7.97 -5.69
N LEU A 17 -2.72 6.89 -5.29
CA LEU A 17 -2.14 5.76 -4.57
C LEU A 17 -2.01 4.57 -5.53
N THR A 18 -0.79 4.04 -5.64
CA THR A 18 -0.56 2.76 -6.33
C THR A 18 -0.66 1.64 -5.29
N VAL A 19 -1.64 0.75 -5.41
CA VAL A 19 -1.80 -0.38 -4.48
C VAL A 19 -1.29 -1.64 -5.16
N VAL A 20 -0.32 -2.29 -4.53
CA VAL A 20 0.35 -3.51 -4.99
C VAL A 20 0.03 -4.63 -4.01
N TYR A 21 -0.62 -5.66 -4.52
CA TYR A 21 -0.78 -6.91 -3.78
C TYR A 21 0.53 -7.69 -3.76
N VAL A 22 0.98 -8.03 -2.56
CA VAL A 22 2.19 -8.79 -2.27
C VAL A 22 1.77 -10.09 -1.54
N PRO A 23 1.77 -11.25 -2.23
CA PRO A 23 1.33 -12.53 -1.66
C PRO A 23 2.10 -12.94 -0.40
N GLU A 24 3.37 -12.54 -0.30
CA GLU A 24 4.22 -12.81 0.87
C GLU A 24 3.60 -12.24 2.15
N LEU A 25 2.86 -11.13 2.05
CA LEU A 25 2.16 -10.50 3.17
C LEU A 25 0.93 -11.28 3.65
N ASP A 26 0.37 -12.20 2.86
CA ASP A 26 -0.78 -13.02 3.28
C ASP A 26 -0.39 -14.04 4.35
N SER A 27 0.87 -14.47 4.33
CA SER A 27 1.42 -15.41 5.32
C SER A 27 1.82 -14.72 6.63
N HIS A 28 1.73 -13.39 6.69
CA HIS A 28 2.12 -12.61 7.86
C HIS A 28 0.92 -11.88 8.46
N TYR A 29 0.84 -11.88 9.79
CA TYR A 29 -0.17 -11.08 10.47
C TYR A 29 0.22 -9.60 10.34
N LEU A 30 -0.49 -8.88 9.47
CA LEU A 30 -0.35 -7.44 9.33
C LEU A 30 -1.35 -6.75 10.27
N PRO A 31 -0.89 -6.15 11.38
CA PRO A 31 -1.80 -5.53 12.35
C PRO A 31 -2.54 -4.31 11.79
N LYS A 32 -2.11 -3.75 10.65
CA LYS A 32 -2.70 -2.54 10.06
C LYS A 32 -2.83 -2.57 8.52
N GLY A 33 -3.11 -3.74 7.94
CA GLY A 33 -3.51 -3.85 6.52
C GLY A 33 -2.41 -3.71 5.45
N GLY A 34 -1.26 -3.11 5.75
CA GLY A 34 -0.10 -3.08 4.83
C GLY A 34 0.86 -1.92 5.08
N PHE A 35 1.71 -1.65 4.09
CA PHE A 35 2.77 -0.64 4.14
C PHE A 35 2.58 0.40 3.04
N LEU A 36 2.75 1.68 3.37
CA LEU A 36 2.70 2.79 2.42
C LEU A 36 4.11 3.35 2.23
N TYR A 37 4.70 3.12 1.07
CA TYR A 37 5.93 3.78 0.66
C TYR A 37 5.62 5.21 0.18
N GLU A 38 5.88 6.17 1.05
CA GLU A 38 5.53 7.59 0.85
C GLU A 38 6.20 8.23 -0.37
N PRO A 39 7.50 7.99 -0.68
CA PRO A 39 8.17 8.63 -1.80
C PRO A 39 7.53 8.39 -3.17
N THR A 40 6.83 7.28 -3.35
CA THR A 40 6.14 6.95 -4.61
C THR A 40 4.64 6.75 -4.43
N ASN A 41 4.08 7.10 -3.26
CA ASN A 41 2.69 6.82 -2.89
C ASN A 41 2.26 5.40 -3.28
N THR A 42 3.05 4.41 -2.88
CA THR A 42 2.82 3.01 -3.23
C THR A 42 2.49 2.19 -1.98
N ALA A 43 1.28 1.64 -1.92
CA ALA A 43 0.82 0.77 -0.85
C ALA A 43 1.10 -0.69 -1.20
N TYR A 44 1.86 -1.39 -0.38
CA TYR A 44 2.10 -2.83 -0.43
C TYR A 44 1.21 -3.51 0.59
N VAL A 45 0.30 -4.35 0.13
CA VAL A 45 -0.80 -4.87 0.95
C VAL A 45 -1.01 -6.37 0.74
N ASN A 46 -1.61 -7.02 1.74
CA ASN A 46 -2.12 -8.38 1.60
C ASN A 46 -3.39 -8.42 0.75
N TYR A 47 -3.88 -9.62 0.44
CA TYR A 47 -5.04 -9.83 -0.41
C TYR A 47 -6.32 -9.22 0.17
N ASP A 48 -6.54 -9.35 1.48
CA ASP A 48 -7.71 -8.76 2.15
C ASP A 48 -7.77 -7.24 1.99
N SER A 49 -6.65 -6.56 2.22
CA SER A 49 -6.58 -5.11 2.07
C SER A 49 -6.63 -4.69 0.61
N TYR A 50 -5.99 -5.45 -0.29
CA TYR A 50 -6.12 -5.23 -1.73
C TYR A 50 -7.57 -5.26 -2.21
N ARG A 51 -8.37 -6.21 -1.69
CA ARG A 51 -9.80 -6.34 -1.99
C ARG A 51 -10.61 -5.13 -1.54
N CYS A 52 -10.25 -4.51 -0.41
CA CYS A 52 -10.87 -3.25 0.03
C CYS A 52 -10.63 -2.12 -0.97
N PHE A 53 -9.42 -2.01 -1.52
CA PHE A 53 -9.11 -0.99 -2.53
C PHE A 53 -9.72 -1.29 -3.90
N ASP A 54 -9.85 -2.56 -4.28
CA ASP A 54 -10.45 -2.99 -5.54
C ASP A 54 -11.97 -2.77 -5.54
N LYS A 55 -12.67 -3.35 -4.56
CA LYS A 55 -14.15 -3.45 -4.56
C LYS A 55 -14.85 -2.66 -3.45
N GLY A 56 -14.12 -2.14 -2.46
CA GLY A 56 -14.72 -1.41 -1.34
C GLY A 56 -15.27 -0.05 -1.78
N ASP A 57 -16.22 0.48 -1.01
CA ASP A 57 -16.72 1.84 -1.22
C ASP A 57 -15.69 2.90 -0.82
N THR A 58 -15.89 4.15 -1.22
CA THR A 58 -14.96 5.27 -0.93
C THR A 58 -14.56 5.33 0.55
N LYS A 59 -15.49 5.12 1.47
CA LYS A 59 -15.22 5.11 2.91
C LYS A 59 -14.29 3.95 3.30
N MET A 60 -14.53 2.75 2.78
CA MET A 60 -13.66 1.58 3.04
C MET A 60 -12.24 1.80 2.49
N LYS A 61 -12.11 2.43 1.32
CA LYS A 61 -10.79 2.75 0.74
C LYS A 61 -10.04 3.78 1.57
N GLN A 62 -10.73 4.80 2.08
CA GLN A 62 -10.15 5.79 2.99
C GLN A 62 -9.74 5.17 4.33
N ASP A 63 -10.59 4.33 4.92
CA ASP A 63 -10.29 3.62 6.16
C ASP A 63 -9.09 2.68 5.97
N ALA A 64 -9.05 1.92 4.86
CA ALA A 64 -7.93 1.06 4.52
C ALA A 64 -6.63 1.86 4.31
N PHE A 65 -6.70 3.02 3.64
CA PHE A 65 -5.55 3.92 3.49
C PHE A 65 -5.05 4.44 4.84
N GLY A 66 -5.96 4.79 5.76
CA GLY A 66 -5.62 5.24 7.10
C GLY A 66 -4.97 4.17 7.99
N GLN A 67 -5.18 2.89 7.68
CA GLN A 67 -4.55 1.79 8.41
C GLN A 67 -3.10 1.56 7.96
N LEU A 68 -2.72 1.90 6.73
CA LEU A 68 -1.38 1.62 6.21
C LEU A 68 -0.25 2.18 7.08
N VAL A 69 0.77 1.35 7.30
CA VAL A 69 2.00 1.76 7.98
C VAL A 69 2.89 2.52 7.01
N ARG A 70 3.10 3.81 7.26
CA ARG A 70 4.00 4.65 6.45
C ARG A 70 5.45 4.22 6.62
N ILE A 71 6.12 4.00 5.50
CA ILE A 71 7.53 3.64 5.43
C ILE A 71 8.25 4.63 4.50
N SER A 72 9.41 5.12 4.94
CA SER A 72 10.26 6.03 4.16
C SER A 72 11.23 5.30 3.24
N GLU A 73 11.46 4.01 3.50
CA GLU A 73 12.31 3.14 2.72
C GLU A 73 11.48 2.01 2.10
N PRO A 74 11.78 1.55 0.87
CA PRO A 74 11.08 0.44 0.23
C PRO A 74 11.48 -0.92 0.83
N LYS A 75 12.11 -0.92 2.01
CA LYS A 75 12.57 -2.10 2.72
C LYS A 75 11.84 -2.18 4.04
N VAL A 76 11.16 -3.29 4.27
CA VAL A 76 10.53 -3.56 5.55
C VAL A 76 11.10 -4.83 6.12
N VAL A 77 11.66 -4.71 7.33
CA VAL A 77 12.04 -5.86 8.15
C VAL A 77 10.79 -6.30 8.89
N LEU A 78 10.23 -7.44 8.49
CA LEU A 78 9.14 -8.05 9.25
C LEU A 78 9.71 -8.73 10.52
N PRO A 79 8.91 -8.90 11.59
CA PRO A 79 9.36 -9.49 12.86
C PRO A 79 9.96 -10.90 12.75
N ASN A 80 9.77 -11.60 11.61
CA ASN A 80 10.27 -12.94 11.32
C ASN A 80 11.41 -12.95 10.28
N GLU A 81 12.31 -11.96 10.32
CA GLU A 81 13.55 -11.86 9.51
C GLU A 81 13.38 -11.81 7.98
N LEU A 82 12.16 -11.69 7.44
CA LEU A 82 11.98 -11.44 6.02
C LEU A 82 12.23 -9.96 5.72
N LEU A 83 13.32 -9.68 5.02
CA LEU A 83 13.53 -8.42 4.32
C LEU A 83 12.65 -8.42 3.07
N LEU A 84 11.54 -7.70 3.13
CA LEU A 84 10.75 -7.40 1.94
C LEU A 84 11.37 -6.18 1.25
N ASP A 85 12.11 -6.45 0.18
CA ASP A 85 12.62 -5.42 -0.72
C ASP A 85 11.55 -5.17 -1.79
N PHE A 86 10.76 -4.12 -1.57
CA PHE A 86 9.76 -3.71 -2.52
C PHE A 86 10.46 -3.06 -3.71
N LYS A 87 10.70 -3.84 -4.77
CA LYS A 87 11.35 -3.41 -6.01
C LYS A 87 10.77 -2.05 -6.44
N THR A 88 11.56 -0.99 -6.26
CA THR A 88 11.19 0.35 -6.70
C THR A 88 11.11 0.30 -8.22
N PRO A 89 10.04 0.79 -8.87
CA PRO A 89 10.04 0.89 -10.32
C PRO A 89 11.24 1.74 -10.73
N GLU A 90 12.22 1.12 -11.38
CA GLU A 90 13.45 1.76 -11.81
C GLU A 90 13.10 3.04 -12.56
N ARG A 91 13.48 4.20 -12.01
CA ARG A 91 13.47 5.46 -12.77
C ARG A 91 14.46 5.28 -13.92
N ARG A 92 13.96 4.90 -15.10
CA ARG A 92 14.71 5.09 -16.34
C ARG A 92 14.85 6.59 -16.54
N ILE A 93 16.08 7.07 -16.31
CA ILE A 93 16.56 8.41 -16.66
C ILE A 93 16.78 8.47 -18.17
#